data_AF-A0A2S4LXD5-F1
#
_entry.id   AF-A0A2S4LXD5-F1
#
_cell.length_a   1.000
_cell.length_b   1.000
_cell.length_c   1.000
_cell.angle_alpha   90.00
_cell.angle_beta   90.00
_cell.angle_gamma   90.00
#
_symmetry.space_group_name_H-M   'P 1'
#
loop_
_entity.id
_entity.type
_entity.pdbx_description
1 polymer ?
#
loop_
_entity_poly.entity_id
_entity_poly.type
_entity_poly.pdbx_seq_one_letter_code
_entity_poly.pdbx_strand_id
1 'polypeptide(L)'
;METQVEIDFQGMAAKPAVRETVLKQLQKLEDRFGRITAGRVVLKAPGGHHQTGGLFEINIRLALPEGREVNIGHTRQDDERHADLAFAINDAFKRARRQLQEHAQQLQGEVKQHGGLPIGTVVKLDPLGEFGFIETADGREIYFHRNSVLNQEFPLLSVKTRVTYAEEEGEKGPQASTVRLLKKHGLKV
;
A
#
# COMPACT_ATOMS: atom_id res chain seq x y z
N MET A 1 -13.99 21.85 -9.91
CA MET A 1 -14.01 21.31 -11.29
C MET A 1 -14.35 19.84 -11.19
N GLU A 2 -15.44 19.43 -11.83
CA GLU A 2 -16.17 18.17 -11.63
C GLU A 2 -15.32 16.91 -11.87
N THR A 3 -15.44 15.92 -10.98
CA THR A 3 -14.93 14.57 -11.19
C THR A 3 -15.81 13.91 -12.26
N GLN A 4 -15.26 13.62 -13.44
CA GLN A 4 -15.99 12.97 -14.54
C GLN A 4 -16.07 11.46 -14.29
N VAL A 5 -16.87 11.03 -13.31
CA VAL A 5 -17.19 9.61 -13.13
C VAL A 5 -18.45 9.29 -13.93
N GLU A 6 -18.28 8.46 -14.97
CA GLU A 6 -19.38 7.97 -15.78
C GLU A 6 -20.04 6.75 -15.10
N ILE A 7 -21.37 6.77 -14.96
CA ILE A 7 -22.14 5.66 -14.40
C ILE A 7 -23.09 5.15 -15.49
N ASP A 8 -22.87 3.92 -15.93
CA ASP A 8 -23.61 3.27 -17.01
C ASP A 8 -24.44 2.09 -16.48
N PHE A 9 -25.67 1.96 -16.95
CA PHE A 9 -26.61 0.91 -16.57
C PHE A 9 -26.97 0.08 -17.80
N GLN A 10 -26.55 -1.18 -17.84
CA GLN A 10 -26.79 -2.08 -18.98
C GLN A 10 -27.83 -3.14 -18.62
N GLY A 11 -28.89 -3.24 -19.42
CA GLY A 11 -29.96 -4.23 -19.20
C GLY A 11 -30.85 -3.94 -17.99
N MET A 12 -30.77 -2.75 -17.39
CA MET A 12 -31.64 -2.33 -16.28
C MET A 12 -32.02 -0.85 -16.36
N ALA A 13 -33.13 -0.49 -15.70
CA ALA A 13 -33.51 0.90 -15.53
C ALA A 13 -32.57 1.61 -14.54
N ALA A 14 -32.11 2.81 -14.91
CA ALA A 14 -31.32 3.66 -14.04
C ALA A 14 -32.18 4.14 -12.85
N LYS A 15 -31.93 3.57 -11.66
CA LYS A 15 -32.61 3.99 -10.42
C LYS A 15 -31.82 5.12 -9.74
N PRO A 16 -32.46 6.26 -9.39
CA PRO A 16 -31.79 7.35 -8.69
C PRO A 16 -31.10 6.92 -7.38
N ALA A 17 -31.76 6.07 -6.59
CA ALA A 17 -31.20 5.55 -5.33
C ALA A 17 -29.90 4.75 -5.52
N VAL A 18 -29.79 4.02 -6.64
CA VAL A 18 -28.57 3.25 -6.97
C VAL A 18 -27.44 4.19 -7.35
N ARG A 19 -27.73 5.21 -8.16
CA ARG A 19 -26.77 6.26 -8.51
C ARG A 19 -26.24 6.96 -7.27
N GLU A 20 -27.13 7.35 -6.33
CA GLU A 20 -26.72 7.96 -5.06
C GLU A 20 -25.83 7.04 -4.22
N THR A 21 -26.13 5.74 -4.20
CA THR A 21 -25.32 4.76 -3.46
C THR A 21 -23.92 4.65 -4.03
N VAL A 22 -23.80 4.60 -5.36
CA VAL A 22 -22.51 4.59 -6.08
C VAL A 22 -21.73 5.89 -5.79
N LEU A 23 -22.38 7.05 -5.87
CA LEU A 23 -21.75 8.34 -5.56
C LEU A 23 -21.23 8.41 -4.11
N LYS A 24 -22.02 7.96 -3.13
CA LYS A 24 -21.59 7.90 -1.73
C LYS A 24 -20.37 7.00 -1.53
N GLN A 25 -20.30 5.87 -2.25
CA GLN A 25 -19.14 4.97 -2.17
C GLN A 25 -17.90 5.57 -2.84
N LEU A 26 -18.06 6.27 -3.97
CA LEU A 26 -16.97 7.00 -4.63
C LEU A 26 -16.39 8.08 -3.71
N GLN A 27 -17.25 8.87 -3.05
CA GLN A 27 -16.82 9.90 -2.10
C GLN A 27 -15.98 9.30 -0.96
N LYS A 28 -16.39 8.15 -0.41
CA LYS A 28 -15.61 7.43 0.62
C LYS A 28 -14.24 6.98 0.13
N LEU A 29 -14.10 6.66 -1.16
CA LEU A 29 -12.79 6.34 -1.75
C LEU A 29 -11.95 7.61 -1.90
N GLU A 30 -12.55 8.71 -2.36
CA GLU A 30 -11.87 10.00 -2.50
C GLU A 30 -11.35 10.53 -1.16
N ASP A 31 -12.18 10.51 -0.12
CA ASP A 31 -11.82 10.98 1.23
C ASP A 31 -10.61 10.24 1.82
N ARG A 32 -10.42 8.96 1.45
CA ARG A 32 -9.38 8.10 2.02
C ARG A 32 -8.12 8.00 1.16
N PHE A 33 -8.27 7.95 -0.16
CA PHE A 33 -7.16 7.67 -1.08
C PHE A 33 -6.78 8.89 -1.93
N GLY A 34 -7.53 9.97 -1.84
CA GLY A 34 -7.36 11.16 -2.66
C GLY A 34 -8.32 11.19 -3.84
N ARG A 35 -8.39 12.37 -4.46
CA ARG A 35 -9.34 12.67 -5.54
C ARG A 35 -9.22 11.71 -6.72
N ILE A 36 -10.34 11.26 -7.28
CA ILE A 36 -10.37 10.45 -8.50
C ILE A 36 -10.18 11.38 -9.70
N THR A 37 -9.32 11.02 -10.66
CA THR A 37 -9.11 11.81 -11.89
C THR A 37 -10.07 11.41 -12.99
N ALA A 38 -10.33 10.11 -13.12
CA ALA A 38 -11.30 9.56 -14.06
C ALA A 38 -11.94 8.30 -13.47
N GLY A 39 -13.21 8.05 -13.80
CA GLY A 39 -13.88 6.86 -13.32
C GLY A 39 -14.99 6.40 -14.25
N ARG A 40 -15.15 5.08 -14.36
CA ARG A 40 -16.27 4.45 -15.06
C ARG A 40 -16.81 3.30 -14.22
N VAL A 41 -18.09 3.39 -13.89
CA VAL A 41 -18.83 2.36 -13.16
C VAL A 41 -19.91 1.83 -14.08
N VAL A 42 -19.85 0.53 -14.40
CA VAL A 42 -20.85 -0.13 -15.25
C VAL A 42 -21.59 -1.17 -14.41
N LEU A 43 -22.90 -1.04 -14.32
CA LEU A 43 -23.80 -1.99 -13.67
C LEU A 43 -24.55 -2.76 -14.74
N LYS A 44 -24.30 -4.06 -14.86
CA LYS A 44 -24.98 -4.93 -15.81
C LYS A 44 -26.00 -5.79 -15.07
N ALA A 45 -27.23 -5.78 -15.54
CA ALA A 45 -28.24 -6.75 -15.14
C ALA A 45 -27.87 -8.15 -15.66
N PRO A 46 -28.36 -9.19 -14.97
CA PRO A 46 -28.20 -10.55 -15.45
C PRO A 46 -28.82 -10.74 -16.84
N GLY A 47 -27.97 -11.09 -17.82
CA GLY A 47 -28.40 -11.49 -19.15
C GLY A 47 -28.91 -12.93 -19.14
N GLY A 48 -30.10 -13.15 -19.69
CA GLY A 48 -30.74 -14.46 -19.74
C GLY A 48 -29.99 -15.44 -20.63
N HIS A 49 -29.06 -16.21 -20.06
CA HIS A 49 -28.63 -17.47 -20.67
C HIS A 49 -28.02 -18.48 -19.69
N HIS A 50 -28.55 -18.62 -18.47
CA HIS A 50 -28.44 -19.88 -17.71
C HIS A 50 -29.76 -20.05 -16.93
N GLN A 51 -30.29 -21.27 -16.87
CA GLN A 51 -31.63 -21.61 -16.34
C GLN A 51 -31.76 -21.46 -14.81
N THR A 52 -30.86 -20.71 -14.18
CA THR A 52 -30.79 -20.44 -12.74
C THR A 52 -30.52 -18.95 -12.60
N GLY A 53 -31.35 -18.22 -11.85
CA GLY A 53 -31.40 -16.74 -11.79
C GLY A 53 -30.04 -16.05 -11.88
N GLY A 54 -29.87 -15.19 -12.89
CA GLY A 54 -28.58 -14.56 -13.13
C GLY A 54 -28.20 -13.54 -12.05
N LEU A 55 -26.90 -13.24 -11.99
CA LEU A 55 -26.31 -12.33 -11.01
C LEU A 55 -25.99 -10.95 -11.64
N PHE A 56 -26.01 -9.90 -10.82
CA PHE A 56 -25.57 -8.58 -11.24
C PHE A 56 -24.05 -8.52 -11.38
N GLU A 57 -23.57 -8.03 -12.52
CA GLU A 57 -22.15 -7.81 -12.77
C GLU A 57 -21.84 -6.32 -12.64
N ILE A 58 -20.81 -6.01 -11.85
CA ILE A 58 -20.39 -4.63 -11.62
C ILE A 58 -18.93 -4.50 -12.00
N ASN A 59 -18.67 -3.61 -12.95
CA ASN A 59 -17.33 -3.28 -13.40
C ASN A 59 -16.97 -1.88 -12.92
N ILE A 60 -15.88 -1.77 -12.19
CA ILE A 60 -15.39 -0.50 -11.64
C ILE A 60 -14.00 -0.26 -12.21
N ARG A 61 -13.84 0.83 -12.96
CA ARG A 61 -12.55 1.36 -13.39
C ARG A 61 -12.36 2.75 -12.84
N LEU A 62 -11.38 2.94 -11.97
CA LEU A 62 -11.03 4.25 -11.40
C LEU A 62 -9.55 4.52 -11.63
N ALA A 63 -9.24 5.75 -12.00
CA ALA A 63 -7.89 6.27 -12.07
C ALA A 63 -7.73 7.36 -11.00
N LEU A 64 -6.66 7.25 -10.22
CA LEU A 64 -6.29 8.21 -9.19
C LEU A 64 -4.89 8.80 -9.53
N PRO A 65 -4.53 9.96 -8.96
CA PRO A 65 -3.19 10.51 -9.05
C PRO A 65 -2.13 9.52 -8.52
N GLU A 66 -0.89 9.73 -8.95
CA GLU A 66 0.28 8.91 -8.56
C GLU A 66 0.27 7.49 -9.15
N GLY A 67 -0.37 7.32 -10.32
CA GLY A 67 -0.37 6.04 -11.06
C GLY A 67 -1.23 4.95 -10.42
N ARG A 68 -2.06 5.30 -9.43
CA ARG A 68 -2.96 4.35 -8.77
C ARG A 68 -4.21 4.14 -9.61
N GLU A 69 -4.50 2.88 -9.90
CA GLU A 69 -5.71 2.51 -10.63
C GLU A 69 -6.43 1.36 -9.95
N VAL A 70 -7.74 1.32 -10.15
CA VAL A 70 -8.62 0.23 -9.73
C VAL A 70 -9.26 -0.32 -10.97
N ASN A 71 -9.08 -1.61 -11.20
CA ASN A 71 -9.80 -2.32 -12.23
C ASN A 71 -10.43 -3.57 -11.61
N ILE A 72 -11.74 -3.51 -11.45
CA ILE A 72 -12.55 -4.63 -10.98
C ILE A 72 -13.38 -5.07 -12.16
N GLY A 73 -12.89 -6.11 -12.82
CA GLY A 73 -13.69 -6.96 -13.68
C GLY A 73 -14.16 -8.15 -12.86
N HIS A 74 -15.42 -8.53 -13.05
CA HIS A 74 -15.98 -9.79 -12.57
C HIS A 74 -16.15 -9.92 -11.05
N THR A 75 -17.35 -9.56 -10.58
CA THR A 75 -17.89 -10.11 -9.34
C THR A 75 -18.07 -11.62 -9.51
N ARG A 76 -17.76 -12.42 -8.47
CA ARG A 76 -17.69 -13.89 -8.58
C ARG A 76 -19.07 -14.45 -8.95
N GLN A 77 -19.15 -15.32 -9.96
CA GLN A 77 -20.41 -15.82 -10.51
C GLN A 77 -21.09 -16.91 -9.69
N ASP A 78 -20.49 -17.36 -8.57
CA ASP A 78 -20.97 -18.52 -7.80
C ASP A 78 -21.65 -18.17 -6.47
N ASP A 79 -21.94 -16.89 -6.20
CA ASP A 79 -22.60 -16.47 -4.97
C ASP A 79 -23.99 -15.90 -5.27
N GLU A 80 -25.03 -16.62 -4.87
CA GLU A 80 -26.45 -16.27 -5.06
C GLU A 80 -26.79 -14.87 -4.52
N ARG A 81 -26.02 -14.36 -3.54
CA ARG A 81 -26.20 -13.01 -3.00
C ARG A 81 -25.97 -11.91 -4.03
N HIS A 82 -25.27 -12.21 -5.13
CA HIS A 82 -25.13 -11.28 -6.25
C HIS A 82 -26.42 -11.13 -7.10
N ALA A 83 -27.48 -11.87 -6.78
CA ALA A 83 -28.83 -11.56 -7.25
C ALA A 83 -29.37 -10.26 -6.60
N ASP A 84 -28.82 -9.82 -5.47
CA ASP A 84 -29.11 -8.51 -4.89
C ASP A 84 -28.12 -7.46 -5.42
N LEU A 85 -28.66 -6.48 -6.15
CA LEU A 85 -27.92 -5.35 -6.71
C LEU A 85 -27.16 -4.55 -5.63
N ALA A 86 -27.77 -4.31 -4.47
CA ALA A 86 -27.14 -3.55 -3.39
C ALA A 86 -25.97 -4.33 -2.79
N PHE A 87 -26.09 -5.65 -2.67
CA PHE A 87 -24.98 -6.50 -2.23
C PHE A 87 -23.84 -6.48 -3.24
N ALA A 88 -24.14 -6.67 -4.53
CA ALA A 88 -23.15 -6.63 -5.60
C ALA A 88 -22.38 -5.30 -5.61
N ILE A 89 -23.06 -4.16 -5.45
CA ILE A 89 -22.43 -2.83 -5.40
C ILE A 89 -21.46 -2.75 -4.22
N ASN A 90 -21.92 -3.10 -3.02
CA ASN A 90 -21.11 -3.00 -1.82
C ASN A 90 -19.88 -3.92 -1.88
N ASP A 91 -20.02 -5.14 -2.39
CA ASP A 91 -18.88 -6.05 -2.54
C ASP A 91 -17.86 -5.51 -3.55
N ALA A 92 -18.31 -4.99 -4.69
CA ALA A 92 -17.43 -4.38 -5.70
C ALA A 92 -16.66 -3.19 -5.11
N PHE A 93 -17.31 -2.28 -4.39
CA PHE A 93 -16.63 -1.15 -3.73
C PHE A 93 -15.71 -1.58 -2.58
N LYS A 94 -16.05 -2.65 -1.86
CA LYS A 94 -15.17 -3.24 -0.84
C LYS A 94 -13.89 -3.77 -1.47
N ARG A 95 -13.98 -4.44 -2.63
CA ARG A 95 -12.81 -4.89 -3.41
C ARG A 95 -11.98 -3.71 -3.92
N ALA A 96 -12.62 -2.64 -4.39
CA ALA A 96 -11.95 -1.40 -4.84
C ALA A 96 -11.11 -0.79 -3.73
N ARG A 97 -11.71 -0.64 -2.55
CA ARG A 97 -11.03 -0.14 -1.36
C ARG A 97 -9.81 -1.00 -1.00
N ARG A 98 -9.92 -2.33 -1.12
CA ARG A 98 -8.80 -3.24 -0.83
C ARG A 98 -7.65 -3.06 -1.82
N GLN A 99 -7.93 -3.05 -3.12
CA GLN A 99 -6.90 -2.81 -4.15
C GLN A 99 -6.21 -1.46 -3.94
N LEU A 100 -6.96 -0.39 -3.73
CA LEU A 100 -6.38 0.93 -3.44
C LEU A 100 -5.51 0.94 -2.19
N GLN A 101 -5.91 0.21 -1.15
CA GLN A 101 -5.13 0.10 0.06
C GLN A 101 -3.84 -0.72 -0.16
N GLU A 102 -3.89 -1.79 -0.93
CA GLU A 102 -2.71 -2.57 -1.31
C GLU A 102 -1.73 -1.74 -2.14
N HIS A 103 -2.22 -1.00 -3.15
CA HIS A 103 -1.39 -0.08 -3.95
C HIS A 103 -0.83 1.09 -3.12
N ALA A 104 -1.62 1.66 -2.20
CA ALA A 104 -1.11 2.70 -1.29
C ALA A 104 -0.04 2.15 -0.34
N GLN A 105 -0.19 0.92 0.14
CA GLN A 105 0.84 0.24 0.94
C GLN A 105 2.08 -0.09 0.11
N GLN A 106 1.93 -0.46 -1.16
CA GLN A 106 3.04 -0.69 -2.09
C GLN A 106 3.76 0.61 -2.38
N LEU A 107 3.09 1.71 -2.73
CA LEU A 107 3.73 3.02 -2.95
C LEU A 107 4.38 3.57 -1.68
N GLN A 108 3.74 3.42 -0.51
CA GLN A 108 4.33 3.81 0.78
C GLN A 108 5.46 2.84 1.21
N GLY A 109 5.47 1.63 0.66
CA GLY A 109 6.54 0.64 0.78
C GLY A 109 7.67 0.84 -0.25
N GLU A 110 7.38 1.40 -1.41
CA GLU A 110 8.32 1.73 -2.50
C GLU A 110 9.02 3.06 -2.25
N VAL A 111 8.36 4.03 -1.63
CA VAL A 111 9.04 5.19 -1.01
C VAL A 111 9.98 4.73 0.11
N LYS A 112 9.77 3.54 0.70
CA LYS A 112 10.73 2.89 1.60
C LYS A 112 11.70 1.93 0.91
N GLN A 113 11.64 1.79 -0.43
CA GLN A 113 12.42 0.79 -1.17
C GLN A 113 13.10 1.29 -2.46
N HIS A 114 13.39 2.58 -2.61
CA HIS A 114 14.34 3.03 -3.64
C HIS A 114 15.60 3.63 -3.02
N GLY A 115 16.40 2.69 -2.51
CA GLY A 115 17.66 2.90 -1.82
C GLY A 115 17.65 1.94 -0.64
N GLY A 116 18.05 0.67 -0.85
CA GLY A 116 18.21 -0.25 0.27
C GLY A 116 18.99 0.47 1.37
N LEU A 117 18.46 0.44 2.60
CA LEU A 117 19.05 1.18 3.74
C LEU A 117 20.58 1.08 3.65
N PRO A 118 21.31 2.21 3.54
CA PRO A 118 22.74 2.22 3.37
C PRO A 118 23.42 1.17 4.25
N ILE A 119 24.30 0.38 3.65
CA ILE A 119 25.05 -0.63 4.38
C ILE A 119 26.33 0.02 4.86
N GLY A 120 26.58 -0.09 6.16
CA GLY A 120 27.83 0.30 6.76
C GLY A 120 28.39 -0.79 7.66
N THR A 121 29.57 -0.54 8.19
CA THR A 121 30.28 -1.44 9.09
C THR A 121 30.48 -0.73 10.43
N VAL A 122 30.12 -1.37 11.54
CA VAL A 122 30.41 -0.82 12.86
C VAL A 122 31.91 -0.78 13.08
N VAL A 123 32.49 0.41 13.21
CA VAL A 123 33.94 0.60 13.42
C VAL A 123 34.30 0.90 14.87
N LYS A 124 33.37 1.47 15.63
CA LYS A 124 33.58 1.82 17.05
C LYS A 124 32.29 1.56 17.85
N LEU A 125 32.46 1.06 19.07
CA LEU A 125 31.42 0.93 20.08
C LEU A 125 31.96 1.51 21.37
N ASP A 126 31.11 2.25 22.08
CA ASP A 126 31.45 2.78 23.40
C ASP A 126 31.61 1.64 24.44
N PRO A 127 32.63 1.68 25.32
CA PRO A 127 32.83 0.66 26.34
C PRO A 127 31.68 0.51 27.35
N LEU A 128 30.86 1.55 27.55
CA LEU A 128 29.67 1.51 28.40
C LEU A 128 28.42 1.03 27.64
N GLY A 129 28.52 0.84 26.32
CA GLY A 129 27.46 0.27 25.49
C GLY A 129 26.30 1.22 25.20
N GLU A 130 26.56 2.53 25.17
CA GLU A 130 25.51 3.53 24.95
C GLU A 130 25.43 4.02 23.50
N PHE A 131 26.54 4.01 22.76
CA PHE A 131 26.59 4.49 21.38
C PHE A 131 27.69 3.81 20.56
N GLY A 132 27.71 4.08 19.25
CA GLY A 132 28.74 3.60 18.33
C GLY A 132 28.82 4.42 17.05
N PHE A 133 29.73 4.01 16.17
CA PHE A 133 29.96 4.62 14.87
C PHE A 133 29.94 3.57 13.76
N ILE A 134 29.27 3.92 12.66
CA ILE A 134 29.15 3.13 11.44
C ILE A 134 29.99 3.81 10.35
N GLU A 135 30.92 3.09 9.76
CA GLU A 135 31.63 3.51 8.57
C GLU A 135 30.81 3.15 7.33
N THR A 136 30.61 4.15 6.49
CA THR A 136 29.87 4.10 5.23
C THR A 136 30.77 3.69 4.07
N ALA A 137 30.22 3.30 2.92
CA ALA A 137 31.02 2.88 1.76
C ALA A 137 31.90 4.01 1.19
N ASP A 138 31.52 5.27 1.42
CA ASP A 138 32.24 6.48 1.06
C ASP A 138 33.20 6.97 2.16
N GLY A 139 33.37 6.21 3.24
CA GLY A 139 34.37 6.48 4.29
C GLY A 139 33.94 7.49 5.35
N ARG A 140 32.68 7.93 5.37
CA ARG A 140 32.11 8.75 6.46
C ARG A 140 31.81 7.89 7.69
N GLU A 141 32.01 8.45 8.88
CA GLU A 141 31.59 7.86 10.14
C GLU A 141 30.23 8.46 10.57
N ILE A 142 29.23 7.61 10.75
CA ILE A 142 27.88 7.99 11.19
C ILE A 142 27.68 7.53 12.63
N TYR A 143 27.37 8.49 13.52
CA TYR A 143 27.07 8.22 14.92
C TYR A 143 25.72 7.51 15.07
N PHE A 144 25.60 6.56 16.01
CA PHE A 144 24.31 5.99 16.41
C PHE A 144 24.23 5.75 17.91
N HIS A 145 23.05 5.91 18.49
CA HIS A 145 22.79 5.60 19.89
C HIS A 145 22.20 4.18 20.04
N ARG A 146 22.30 3.57 21.22
CA ARG A 146 21.69 2.25 21.51
C ARG A 146 20.20 2.19 21.20
N ASN A 147 19.49 3.30 21.36
CA ASN A 147 18.06 3.40 21.09
C ASN A 147 17.73 3.41 19.60
N SER A 148 18.70 3.72 18.74
CA SER A 148 18.55 3.64 17.28
C SER A 148 18.64 2.20 16.78
N VAL A 149 19.14 1.24 17.59
CA VAL A 149 19.23 -0.17 17.20
C VAL A 149 17.90 -0.88 17.46
N LEU A 150 17.29 -1.38 16.38
CA LEU A 150 16.01 -2.06 16.49
C LEU A 150 16.14 -3.46 17.11
N ASN A 151 15.01 -4.01 17.55
CA ASN A 151 14.88 -5.36 18.11
C ASN A 151 15.76 -5.64 19.36
N GLN A 152 16.28 -4.59 20.01
CA GLN A 152 17.21 -4.71 21.13
C GLN A 152 18.46 -5.52 20.78
N GLU A 153 18.86 -5.52 19.50
CA GLU A 153 20.02 -6.28 19.01
C GLU A 153 21.36 -5.56 19.26
N PHE A 154 21.37 -4.44 20.00
CA PHE A 154 22.60 -3.71 20.33
C PHE A 154 23.66 -4.59 21.02
N PRO A 155 23.34 -5.44 22.01
CA PRO A 155 24.34 -6.30 22.66
C PRO A 155 24.96 -7.34 21.71
N LEU A 156 24.36 -7.59 20.54
CA LEU A 156 24.88 -8.49 19.52
C LEU A 156 25.83 -7.77 18.54
N LEU A 157 25.91 -6.43 18.60
CA LEU A 157 26.83 -5.67 17.78
C LEU A 157 28.26 -5.85 18.27
N SER A 158 29.14 -6.14 17.33
CA SER A 158 30.59 -6.12 17.53
C SER A 158 31.22 -5.22 16.47
N VAL A 159 32.41 -4.70 16.74
CA VAL A 159 33.22 -4.05 15.70
C VAL A 159 33.37 -5.01 14.51
N LYS A 160 33.32 -4.48 13.28
CA LYS A 160 33.24 -5.18 11.99
C LYS A 160 31.88 -5.80 11.64
N THR A 161 30.84 -5.60 12.45
CA THR A 161 29.48 -6.06 12.10
C THR A 161 28.91 -5.21 10.98
N ARG A 162 28.39 -5.86 9.93
CA ARG A 162 27.66 -5.19 8.86
C ARG A 162 26.24 -4.89 9.32
N VAL A 163 25.83 -3.64 9.12
CA VAL A 163 24.52 -3.14 9.50
C VAL A 163 23.91 -2.36 8.35
N THR A 164 22.59 -2.33 8.30
CA THR A 164 21.84 -1.36 7.50
C THR A 164 21.42 -0.23 8.41
N TYR A 165 21.52 1.02 7.95
CA TYR A 165 21.15 2.18 8.74
C TYR A 165 20.33 3.20 7.95
N ALA A 166 19.59 4.05 8.67
CA ALA A 166 18.93 5.24 8.12
C ALA A 166 19.61 6.49 8.69
N GLU A 167 20.09 7.38 7.81
CA GLU A 167 20.74 8.65 8.17
C GLU A 167 19.68 9.75 8.37
N GLU A 168 19.87 10.58 9.38
CA GLU A 168 19.04 11.74 9.71
C GLU A 168 19.94 12.90 10.17
N GLU A 169 19.53 14.14 9.91
CA GLU A 169 20.25 15.32 10.41
C GLU A 169 20.07 15.46 11.94
N GLY A 170 21.15 15.33 12.69
CA GLY A 170 21.18 15.57 14.13
C GLY A 170 21.81 16.93 14.50
N GLU A 171 21.73 17.30 15.78
CA GLU A 171 22.25 18.59 16.28
C GLU A 171 23.76 18.79 16.05
N LYS A 172 24.53 17.70 15.96
CA LYS A 172 25.99 17.72 15.73
C LYS A 172 26.39 17.20 14.34
N GLY A 173 25.43 17.07 13.43
CA GLY A 173 25.63 16.51 12.10
C GLY A 173 24.87 15.20 11.87
N PRO A 174 25.12 14.53 10.73
CA PRO A 174 24.39 13.34 10.32
C PRO A 174 24.56 12.19 11.32
N GLN A 175 23.45 11.59 11.74
CA GLN A 175 23.40 10.46 12.67
C GLN A 175 22.48 9.35 12.16
N ALA A 176 22.63 8.15 12.69
CA ALA A 176 21.74 7.04 12.37
C ALA A 176 20.51 7.05 13.29
N SER A 177 19.33 7.28 12.71
CA SER A 177 18.06 7.18 13.43
C SER A 177 17.58 5.73 13.57
N THR A 178 18.02 4.85 12.68
CA THR A 178 17.70 3.42 12.70
C THR A 178 18.92 2.60 12.30
N VAL A 179 19.20 1.53 13.05
CA VAL A 179 20.27 0.57 12.76
C VAL A 179 19.73 -0.86 12.89
N ARG A 180 20.05 -1.72 11.92
CA ARG A 180 19.67 -3.14 11.93
C ARG A 180 20.87 -4.01 11.57
N LEU A 181 21.03 -5.13 12.25
CA LEU A 181 22.07 -6.10 11.91
C LEU A 181 21.75 -6.78 10.59
N LEU A 182 22.72 -6.78 9.67
CA LEU A 182 22.62 -7.55 8.45
C LEU A 182 22.96 -9.01 8.77
N LYS A 183 21.96 -9.78 9.23
CA LYS A 183 22.12 -11.23 9.40
C LYS A 183 22.38 -11.83 8.03
N LYS A 184 23.49 -12.59 7.88
CA LYS A 184 23.69 -13.45 6.72
C LYS A 184 22.54 -14.46 6.73
N HIS A 185 21.50 -14.23 5.93
CA HIS A 185 20.57 -15.28 5.58
C HIS A 185 21.40 -16.36 4.88
N GLY A 186 21.54 -17.50 5.56
CA GLY A 186 22.15 -18.69 4.99
C GLY A 186 21.42 -19.02 3.69
N LEU A 187 22.16 -18.96 2.59
CA LEU A 187 21.76 -19.54 1.32
C LEU A 187 21.46 -21.02 1.61
N LYS A 188 20.18 -21.40 1.71
CA LYS A 188 19.79 -22.79 1.55
C LYS A 188 19.78 -23.04 0.04
N VAL A 189 20.84 -23.71 -0.41
CA VAL A 189 20.91 -24.40 -1.70
C VAL A 189 19.93 -25.57 -1.75
#